data_AF-A0A9D7BQL0-F1
#
_entry.id   AF-A0A9D7BQL0-F1
#
_cell.length_a   1.000
_cell.length_b   1.000
_cell.length_c   1.000
_cell.angle_alpha   90.00
_cell.angle_beta   90.00
_cell.angle_gamma   90.00
#
_symmetry.space_group_name_H-M   'P 1'
#
loop_
_entity.id
_entity.type
_entity.pdbx_description
1 polymer ?
#
loop_
_entity_poly.entity_id
_entity_poly.type
_entity_poly.pdbx_seq_one_letter_code
_entity_poly.pdbx_strand_id
1 'polypeptide(L)'
;MKLQVDAGQLRLRLSEAELARLLEQGEVTQALACPDGAPAHCRVGLREDIDGGHCTGNLMDLRVELPRAGFHAFAAERPRRDGFAFSCGALRVLVEVDVRDSHRARRAAAPPAQAHVN
;
A
#
# COMPACT_ATOMS: atom_id res chain seq x y z
N MET A 1 4.06 4.16 6.24
CA MET A 1 2.95 3.21 6.24
C MET A 1 2.33 3.22 7.63
N LYS A 2 1.03 2.96 7.74
CA LYS A 2 0.32 2.93 9.03
C LYS A 2 -0.48 1.65 9.13
N LEU A 3 -0.23 0.89 10.19
CA LEU A 3 -0.97 -0.32 10.53
C LEU A 3 -2.06 0.03 11.55
N GLN A 4 -3.29 -0.41 11.32
CA GLN A 4 -4.36 -0.35 12.31
C GLN A 4 -5.04 -1.72 12.37
N VAL A 5 -5.20 -2.25 13.58
CA VAL A 5 -5.89 -3.52 13.81
C VAL A 5 -7.13 -3.21 14.64
N ASP A 6 -8.30 -3.57 14.15
CA ASP A 6 -9.57 -3.35 14.84
C ASP A 6 -10.54 -4.49 14.56
N ALA A 7 -11.10 -5.11 15.60
CA ALA A 7 -12.17 -6.11 15.50
C ALA A 7 -12.02 -7.20 14.40
N GLY A 8 -10.80 -7.74 14.19
CA GLY A 8 -10.54 -8.73 13.14
C GLY A 8 -10.33 -8.13 11.74
N GLN A 9 -10.18 -6.82 11.65
CA GLN A 9 -9.80 -6.09 10.45
C GLN A 9 -8.41 -5.49 10.61
N LEU A 10 -7.56 -5.76 9.62
CA LEU A 10 -6.22 -5.20 9.48
C LEU A 10 -6.24 -4.15 8.38
N ARG A 11 -5.96 -2.89 8.72
CA ARG A 11 -5.85 -1.79 7.78
C ARG A 11 -4.40 -1.38 7.62
N LEU A 12 -3.94 -1.36 6.38
CA LEU A 12 -2.61 -0.97 5.95
C LEU A 12 -2.75 0.29 5.11
N ARG A 13 -2.25 1.43 5.59
CA ARG A 13 -2.25 2.68 4.83
C ARG A 13 -0.85 2.93 4.27
N LEU A 14 -0.74 2.89 2.94
CA LEU A 14 0.48 3.18 2.19
C LEU A 14 0.46 4.65 1.76
N SER A 15 1.58 5.34 1.93
CA SER A 15 1.82 6.66 1.31
C SER A 15 2.16 6.51 -0.18
N GLU A 16 2.15 7.61 -0.94
CA GLU A 16 2.49 7.58 -2.36
C GLU A 16 3.92 7.12 -2.61
N ALA A 17 4.88 7.56 -1.79
CA ALA A 17 6.27 7.12 -1.88
C ALA A 17 6.40 5.61 -1.65
N GLU A 18 5.62 5.05 -0.72
CA GLU A 18 5.63 3.60 -0.45
C GLU A 18 4.93 2.81 -1.53
N LEU A 19 3.85 3.35 -2.10
CA LEU A 19 3.20 2.76 -3.27
C LEU A 19 4.16 2.74 -4.47
N ALA A 20 4.83 3.85 -4.77
CA ALA A 20 5.81 3.92 -5.85
C ALA A 20 6.92 2.89 -5.64
N ARG A 21 7.48 2.81 -4.43
CA ARG A 21 8.47 1.78 -4.07
C ARG A 21 7.93 0.36 -4.19
N LEU A 22 6.69 0.10 -3.79
CA LEU A 22 6.08 -1.21 -3.92
C LEU A 22 5.89 -1.62 -5.40
N LEU A 23 5.50 -0.68 -6.26
CA LEU A 23 5.34 -0.93 -7.70
C LEU A 23 6.69 -1.10 -8.41
N GLU A 24 7.70 -0.32 -8.02
CA GLU A 24 9.05 -0.36 -8.60
C GLU A 24 9.86 -1.56 -8.09
N GLN A 25 9.98 -1.69 -6.76
CA GLN A 25 10.82 -2.70 -6.11
C GLN A 25 10.08 -4.03 -5.91
N GLY A 26 8.76 -4.06 -6.04
CA GLY A 26 7.94 -5.25 -5.80
C GLY A 26 7.76 -5.60 -4.32
N GLU A 27 8.37 -4.85 -3.40
CA GLU A 27 8.24 -5.07 -1.96
C GLU A 27 8.49 -3.78 -1.18
N VAL A 28 7.78 -3.60 -0.07
CA VAL A 28 8.03 -2.56 0.92
C VAL A 28 7.99 -3.17 2.31
N THR A 29 9.00 -2.85 3.13
CA THR A 29 9.07 -3.26 4.53
C THR A 29 9.04 -2.03 5.42
N GLN A 30 8.24 -2.08 6.48
CA GLN A 30 8.25 -1.09 7.55
C GLN A 30 8.54 -1.75 8.89
N ALA A 31 9.39 -1.12 9.69
CA ALA A 31 9.53 -1.41 11.10
C ALA A 31 8.62 -0.48 11.90
N LEU A 32 7.80 -1.02 12.79
CA LEU A 32 7.04 -0.31 13.80
C LEU A 32 7.77 -0.45 15.13
N ALA A 33 7.99 0.67 15.81
CA ALA A 33 8.55 0.64 17.16
C ALA A 33 7.47 0.15 18.13
N CYS A 34 7.71 -1.00 18.76
CA CYS A 34 6.84 -1.51 19.82
C CYS A 34 7.35 -1.09 21.21
N PRO A 35 6.45 -1.00 22.21
CA PRO A 35 6.80 -0.58 23.57
C PRO A 35 7.75 -1.53 24.30
N ASP A 36 7.85 -2.78 23.84
CA ASP A 36 8.74 -3.82 24.37
C ASP A 36 10.19 -3.70 23.84
N GLY A 37 10.45 -2.72 22.96
CA GLY A 37 11.77 -2.50 22.37
C GLY A 37 12.09 -3.40 21.17
N ALA A 38 11.23 -4.38 20.86
CA ALA A 38 11.37 -5.19 19.65
C ALA A 38 10.67 -4.49 18.48
N PRO A 39 11.33 -4.25 17.34
CA PRO A 39 10.64 -3.70 16.18
C PRO A 39 9.69 -4.74 15.60
N ALA A 40 8.42 -4.38 15.43
CA ALA A 40 7.50 -5.18 14.63
C ALA A 40 7.74 -4.90 13.15
N HIS A 41 7.87 -5.94 12.34
CA HIS A 41 8.08 -5.83 10.90
C HIS A 41 6.77 -6.08 10.18
N CYS A 42 6.42 -5.18 9.25
CA CYS A 42 5.32 -5.36 8.32
C CYS A 42 5.88 -5.30 6.90
N ARG A 43 5.80 -6.42 6.18
CA ARG A 43 6.27 -6.55 4.80
C ARG A 43 5.07 -6.65 3.88
N VAL A 44 5.01 -5.81 2.86
CA VAL A 44 4.02 -5.88 1.79
C VAL A 44 4.76 -6.17 0.50
N GLY A 45 4.48 -7.32 -0.12
CA GLY A 45 5.12 -7.77 -1.35
C GLY A 45 4.12 -7.97 -2.48
N LEU A 46 4.55 -7.72 -3.71
CA LEU A 46 3.84 -8.10 -4.91
C LEU A 46 4.34 -9.47 -5.40
N ARG A 47 3.41 -10.34 -5.77
CA ARG A 47 3.70 -11.69 -6.30
C ARG A 47 2.99 -11.89 -7.62
N GLU A 48 3.65 -12.55 -8.55
CA GLU A 48 3.12 -12.79 -9.90
C GLU A 48 2.29 -14.08 -9.96
N ASP A 49 2.51 -14.99 -9.01
CA ASP A 49 1.94 -16.33 -8.93
C ASP A 49 0.74 -16.46 -7.98
N ILE A 50 0.16 -15.33 -7.55
CA ILE A 50 -1.02 -15.31 -6.70
C ILE A 50 -2.15 -14.54 -7.36
N ASP A 51 -3.36 -15.08 -7.26
CA ASP A 51 -4.59 -14.46 -7.75
C ASP A 51 -5.30 -13.61 -6.68
N GLY A 52 -4.95 -13.83 -5.41
CA GLY A 52 -5.57 -13.19 -4.25
C GLY A 52 -4.54 -12.66 -3.26
N GLY A 53 -4.96 -11.72 -2.41
CA GLY A 53 -4.12 -11.24 -1.32
C GLY A 53 -3.98 -12.30 -0.23
N HIS A 54 -2.76 -12.48 0.27
CA HIS A 54 -2.46 -13.38 1.39
C HIS A 54 -1.82 -12.62 2.53
N CYS A 55 -2.10 -13.03 3.77
CA CYS A 55 -1.46 -12.51 4.96
C CYS A 55 -0.92 -13.68 5.79
N THR A 56 0.37 -13.66 6.08
CA THR A 56 1.07 -14.69 6.86
C THR A 56 1.91 -14.03 7.95
N GLY A 57 2.34 -14.83 8.93
CA GLY A 57 3.16 -14.36 10.04
C GLY A 57 2.34 -14.04 11.29
N ASN A 58 2.91 -13.21 12.17
CA ASN A 58 2.32 -12.82 13.45
C ASN A 58 2.28 -11.28 13.58
N LEU A 59 1.78 -10.76 14.71
CA LEU A 59 1.69 -9.31 14.95
C LEU A 59 3.05 -8.60 14.97
N MET A 60 4.15 -9.33 15.24
CA MET A 60 5.52 -8.81 15.28
C MET A 60 6.27 -8.98 13.95
N ASP A 61 5.88 -9.93 13.11
CA ASP A 61 6.43 -10.12 11.77
C ASP A 61 5.29 -10.49 10.82
N LEU A 62 4.63 -9.47 10.29
CA LEU A 62 3.47 -9.58 9.44
C LEU A 62 3.90 -9.49 7.98
N ARG A 63 3.50 -10.46 7.17
CA ARG A 63 3.78 -10.50 5.74
C ARG A 63 2.49 -10.51 4.94
N VAL A 64 2.32 -9.50 4.11
CA VAL A 64 1.17 -9.30 3.23
C VAL A 64 1.65 -9.45 1.80
N GLU A 65 1.05 -10.36 1.05
CA GLU A 65 1.37 -10.60 -0.36
C GLU A 65 0.16 -10.24 -1.20
N LEU A 66 0.37 -9.45 -2.25
CA LEU A 66 -0.68 -8.95 -3.13
C LEU A 66 -0.40 -9.38 -4.58
N PRO A 67 -1.43 -9.67 -5.37
CA PRO A 67 -1.26 -10.03 -6.77
C PRO A 67 -0.67 -8.83 -7.53
N ARG A 68 0.51 -8.99 -8.15
CA ARG A 68 1.22 -7.91 -8.85
C ARG A 68 0.35 -7.30 -9.94
N ALA A 69 -0.25 -8.13 -10.79
CA ALA A 69 -1.12 -7.68 -11.88
C ALA A 69 -2.37 -6.94 -11.36
N GLY A 70 -3.06 -7.54 -10.37
CA GLY A 70 -4.27 -6.96 -9.77
C GLY A 70 -3.99 -5.65 -9.04
N PHE A 71 -2.88 -5.57 -8.31
CA PHE A 71 -2.49 -4.37 -7.58
C PHE A 71 -1.95 -3.26 -8.50
N HIS A 72 -1.24 -3.61 -9.58
CA HIS A 72 -0.86 -2.65 -10.62
C HIS A 72 -2.10 -2.06 -11.32
N ALA A 73 -3.08 -2.89 -11.67
CA ALA A 73 -4.34 -2.43 -12.25
C ALA A 73 -5.10 -1.51 -11.27
N PHE A 74 -5.21 -1.91 -10.00
CA PHE A 74 -5.78 -1.08 -8.93
C PHE A 74 -5.06 0.28 -8.79
N ALA A 75 -3.73 0.29 -8.82
CA ALA A 75 -2.94 1.51 -8.75
C ALA A 75 -3.01 2.36 -10.04
N ALA A 76 -3.32 1.76 -11.19
CA ALA A 76 -3.52 2.46 -12.45
C ALA A 76 -4.90 3.12 -12.56
N GLU A 77 -5.95 2.52 -11.98
CA GLU A 77 -7.33 3.05 -11.96
C GLU A 77 -7.53 4.27 -11.03
N ARG A 78 -6.45 4.96 -10.63
CA ARG A 78 -6.50 6.18 -9.81
C ARG A 78 -7.29 7.29 -10.54
N PRO A 79 -8.33 7.88 -9.91
CA PRO A 79 -8.47 8.07 -8.47
C PRO A 79 -9.60 7.23 -7.88
N ARG A 80 -9.28 6.04 -7.35
CA ARG A 80 -10.22 5.31 -6.50
C ARG A 80 -9.90 5.60 -5.03
N ARG A 81 -10.93 5.97 -4.28
CA ARG A 81 -10.90 6.10 -2.81
C ARG A 81 -11.03 4.73 -2.12
N ASP A 82 -11.37 3.70 -2.89
CA ASP A 82 -11.51 2.34 -2.39
C ASP A 82 -10.14 1.71 -2.12
N GLY A 83 -10.01 1.02 -0.99
CA GLY A 83 -8.82 0.24 -0.66
C GLY A 83 -8.89 -1.16 -1.29
N PHE A 84 -7.73 -1.77 -1.52
CA PHE A 84 -7.63 -3.16 -1.94
C PHE A 84 -7.92 -4.07 -0.73
N ALA A 85 -9.11 -4.68 -0.71
CA ALA A 85 -9.59 -5.50 0.38
C ALA A 85 -9.54 -6.98 0.02
N PHE A 86 -9.05 -7.81 0.93
CA PHE A 86 -9.10 -9.26 0.81
C PHE A 86 -9.28 -9.92 2.18
N SER A 87 -9.82 -11.13 2.20
CA SER A 87 -10.01 -11.91 3.42
C SER A 87 -8.90 -12.96 3.53
N CYS A 88 -8.29 -13.06 4.70
CA CYS A 88 -7.30 -14.07 5.02
C CYS A 88 -7.77 -14.85 6.25
N GLY A 89 -8.44 -15.98 6.02
CA GLY A 89 -9.14 -16.72 7.08
C GLY A 89 -10.23 -15.87 7.73
N ALA A 90 -10.15 -15.69 9.05
CA ALA A 90 -11.07 -14.84 9.81
C ALA A 90 -10.68 -13.35 9.84
N LEU A 91 -9.50 -12.99 9.31
CA LEU A 91 -8.98 -11.63 9.31
C LEU A 91 -9.31 -10.94 7.97
N ARG A 92 -9.90 -9.75 8.03
CA ARG A 92 -10.11 -8.92 6.84
C ARG A 92 -8.96 -7.94 6.68
N VAL A 93 -8.20 -8.04 5.60
CA VAL A 93 -7.09 -7.13 5.31
C VAL A 93 -7.54 -6.07 4.30
N LEU A 94 -7.27 -4.81 4.61
CA LEU A 94 -7.60 -3.66 3.78
C LEU A 94 -6.33 -2.83 3.55
N VAL A 95 -5.89 -2.76 2.30
CA VAL A 95 -4.75 -1.94 1.89
C VAL A 95 -5.27 -0.66 1.25
N GLU A 96 -5.12 0.46 1.94
CA GLU A 96 -5.54 1.79 1.49
C GLU A 96 -4.31 2.59 1.05
N VAL A 97 -4.47 3.36 -0.02
CA VAL A 97 -3.45 4.33 -0.46
C VAL A 97 -3.91 5.72 -0.06
N ASP A 98 -3.04 6.48 0.60
CA ASP A 98 -3.37 7.87 0.96
C ASP A 98 -3.39 8.78 -0.27
N VAL A 99 -4.58 8.92 -0.85
CA VAL A 99 -4.87 9.73 -2.04
C VAL A 99 -4.68 11.25 -1.84
N ARG A 100 -4.48 11.72 -0.60
CA ARG A 100 -4.27 13.15 -0.32
C ARG A 100 -2.95 13.67 -0.90
N ASP A 101 -1.95 12.80 -1.07
CA ASP A 101 -0.67 13.15 -1.71
C ASP A 101 -0.71 13.04 -3.24
N SER A 102 -1.58 12.17 -3.78
CA SER A 102 -1.74 11.97 -5.23
C SER A 102 -2.21 13.24 -5.96
N HIS A 103 -2.99 14.09 -5.27
CA HIS A 103 -3.37 15.41 -5.79
C HIS A 103 -2.18 16.38 -5.87
N ARG A 104 -1.19 16.25 -4.98
CA ARG A 104 0.01 17.10 -4.94
C ARG A 104 1.03 16.65 -5.99
N ALA A 105 1.29 15.34 -6.14
CA ALA A 105 2.20 14.81 -7.15
C ALA A 105 1.72 15.12 -8.58
N ARG A 106 0.42 14.99 -8.86
CA ARG A 106 -0.14 15.28 -10.19
C ARG A 106 -0.21 16.78 -10.52
N ARG A 107 -0.23 17.66 -9.50
CA ARG A 107 -0.06 19.11 -9.70
C ARG A 107 1.40 19.52 -9.95
N ALA A 108 2.36 18.77 -9.40
CA ALA A 108 3.78 19.01 -9.63
C ALA A 108 4.29 18.44 -10.97
N ALA A 109 3.63 17.41 -11.51
CA ALA A 109 3.95 16.80 -12.81
C ALA A 109 3.26 17.46 -14.01
N ALA A 110 2.42 18.48 -13.79
CA ALA A 110 1.96 19.34 -14.88
C ALA A 110 3.15 20.23 -15.29
N PRO A 111 3.68 20.12 -16.52
CA PRO A 111 4.67 21.08 -16.99
C PRO A 111 4.06 22.49 -16.87
N PRO A 112 4.85 23.51 -16.51
CA PRO A 112 4.36 24.89 -16.60
C PRO A 112 3.88 25.05 -18.04
N ALA A 113 2.58 25.33 -18.20
CA ALA A 113 2.00 25.67 -19.48
C ALA A 113 2.88 26.78 -20.05
N GLN A 114 3.57 26.46 -21.14
CA GLN A 114 4.38 27.42 -21.86
C GLN A 114 3.44 28.55 -22.24
N ALA A 115 3.58 29.69 -21.55
CA ALA A 115 3.01 30.94 -21.97
C ALA A 115 3.74 31.33 -23.26
N HIS A 116 3.10 31.00 -24.37
CA HIS A 116 3.47 31.52 -25.68
C HIS A 116 2.46 32.60 -26.08
N VAL A 117 2.98 33.63 -26.74
CA VAL A 117 2.32 34.73 -27.47
C VAL A 117 1.81 35.87 -26.54
N ASN A 118 2.22 37.14 -26.71
CA ASN A 118 2.56 37.89 -27.91
C ASN A 118 3.65 38.94 -27.64
#